data_AF-A0A0F9HN50-F1
#
_entry.id   AF-A0A0F9HN50-F1
#
_cell.length_a   1.000
_cell.length_b   1.000
_cell.length_c   1.000
_cell.angle_alpha   90.00
_cell.angle_beta   90.00
_cell.angle_gamma   90.00
#
_symmetry.space_group_name_H-M   'P 1'
#
loop_
_entity.id
_entity.type
_entity.pdbx_description
1 polymer ?
#
loop_
_entity_poly.entity_id
_entity_poly.type
_entity_poly.pdbx_seq_one_letter_code
_entity_poly.pdbx_strand_id
1 'polypeptide(L)'
;MYYTTISGSLRKFLKEISDYYLEFESHGVKVLSPKISKIKNPDDQFIYFEEDGNKPIKYIEKNHLLNIAQSDFLFVVNPNGYIGNSTLLEIGYALAKNIKVFSSEVPQDILLRNLLTSNMTISEILSSLPDKSNQKILEKIQKLPELQEYMRKKVVERGFDKESEIEIMLLLMEELGEISRAIRLFSGLKVKKQGKKTDNWNKIEEELADVFIYLLILANKFGIDLYETFKSKELENDKREWVAFQTNP
;
A
#
# COMPACT_ATOMS: atom_id res chain seq x y z
N MET A 1 2.23 -0.37 -6.59
CA MET A 1 1.47 0.24 -7.70
C MET A 1 0.92 1.57 -7.20
N TYR A 2 1.15 2.65 -7.94
CA TYR A 2 0.60 3.97 -7.63
C TYR A 2 -0.72 4.18 -8.37
N TYR A 3 -1.57 5.02 -7.80
CA TYR A 3 -2.85 5.40 -8.38
C TYR A 3 -2.86 6.91 -8.61
N THR A 4 -3.35 7.34 -9.76
CA THR A 4 -3.45 8.77 -10.08
C THR A 4 -4.79 9.11 -10.69
N THR A 5 -5.22 10.35 -10.52
CA THR A 5 -6.30 10.96 -11.28
C THR A 5 -5.71 12.05 -12.14
N ILE A 6 -6.11 12.10 -13.40
CA ILE A 6 -5.70 13.12 -14.36
C ILE A 6 -6.81 14.16 -14.48
N SER A 7 -6.47 15.41 -14.23
CA SER A 7 -7.35 16.56 -14.36
C SER A 7 -6.90 17.45 -15.51
N GLY A 8 -7.85 18.09 -16.18
CA GLY A 8 -7.54 19.00 -17.28
C GLY A 8 -8.78 19.35 -18.08
N SER A 9 -8.64 20.34 -18.97
CA SER A 9 -9.75 20.76 -19.81
C SER A 9 -9.99 19.76 -20.93
N LEU A 10 -10.83 18.73 -20.70
CA LEU A 10 -11.18 17.70 -21.70
C LEU A 10 -11.56 18.29 -23.06
N ARG A 11 -12.31 19.39 -23.10
CA ARG A 11 -12.68 20.06 -24.36
C ARG A 11 -11.49 20.60 -25.15
N LYS A 12 -10.44 21.05 -24.46
CA LYS A 12 -9.29 21.73 -25.08
C LYS A 12 -8.13 20.77 -25.35
N PHE A 13 -7.92 19.81 -24.46
CA PHE A 13 -6.68 19.04 -24.38
C PHE A 13 -6.93 17.54 -24.25
N LEU A 14 -8.02 17.02 -24.85
CA LEU A 14 -8.35 15.59 -24.76
C LEU A 14 -7.22 14.70 -25.26
N LYS A 15 -6.54 15.12 -26.33
CA LYS A 15 -5.44 14.35 -26.91
C LYS A 15 -4.29 14.24 -25.91
N GLU A 16 -3.84 15.35 -25.36
CA GLU A 16 -2.76 15.42 -24.39
C GLU A 16 -3.12 14.64 -23.11
N ILE A 17 -4.36 14.74 -22.65
CA ILE A 17 -4.87 13.95 -21.52
C ILE A 17 -4.82 12.45 -21.84
N SER A 18 -5.16 12.05 -23.06
CA SER A 18 -5.09 10.65 -23.51
C SER A 18 -3.66 10.15 -23.63
N ASP A 19 -2.75 10.99 -24.12
CA ASP A 19 -1.33 10.67 -24.22
C ASP A 19 -0.73 10.43 -22.83
N TYR A 20 -0.99 11.32 -21.86
CA TYR A 20 -0.57 11.13 -20.47
C TYR A 20 -1.23 9.92 -19.80
N TYR A 21 -2.51 9.65 -20.08
CA TYR A 21 -3.18 8.44 -19.59
C TYR A 21 -2.40 7.18 -19.99
N LEU A 22 -2.06 7.06 -21.28
CA LEU A 22 -1.32 5.91 -21.79
C LEU A 22 0.12 5.87 -21.25
N GLU A 23 0.75 7.04 -21.09
CA GLU A 23 2.10 7.15 -20.56
C GLU A 23 2.16 6.67 -19.09
N PHE A 24 1.22 7.10 -18.25
CA PHE A 24 1.14 6.65 -16.85
C PHE A 24 0.88 5.13 -16.74
N GLU A 25 -0.06 4.60 -17.52
CA GLU A 25 -0.34 3.16 -17.55
C GLU A 25 0.90 2.35 -17.98
N SER A 26 1.68 2.85 -18.95
CA SER A 26 2.93 2.20 -19.38
C SER A 26 4.03 2.20 -18.31
N HIS A 27 3.99 3.15 -17.37
CA HIS A 27 4.87 3.22 -16.19
C HIS A 27 4.32 2.46 -14.96
N GLY A 28 3.25 1.66 -15.13
CA GLY A 28 2.66 0.87 -14.04
C GLY A 28 1.89 1.69 -13.01
N VAL A 29 1.45 2.89 -13.39
CA VAL A 29 0.56 3.75 -12.59
C VAL A 29 -0.86 3.56 -13.09
N LYS A 30 -1.78 3.23 -12.18
CA LYS A 30 -3.18 3.06 -12.55
C LYS A 30 -3.90 4.41 -12.56
N VAL A 31 -4.52 4.78 -13.67
CA VAL A 31 -5.33 5.99 -13.78
C VAL A 31 -6.77 5.69 -13.35
N LEU A 32 -7.24 6.36 -12.29
CA LEU A 32 -8.59 6.19 -11.74
C LEU A 32 -9.64 7.00 -12.50
N SER A 33 -9.23 8.14 -13.05
CA SER A 33 -10.09 9.05 -13.82
C SER A 33 -9.24 9.99 -14.69
N PRO A 34 -9.71 10.44 -15.86
CA PRO A 34 -10.95 10.06 -16.51
C PRO A 34 -10.90 8.63 -17.08
N LYS A 35 -12.07 8.02 -17.28
CA LYS A 35 -12.19 6.80 -18.09
C LYS A 35 -12.36 7.22 -19.54
N ILE A 36 -11.25 7.26 -20.28
CA ILE A 36 -11.25 7.78 -21.64
C ILE A 36 -11.89 6.75 -22.57
N SER A 37 -13.04 7.11 -23.14
CA SER A 37 -13.69 6.36 -24.23
C SER A 37 -14.08 7.31 -25.36
N LYS A 38 -14.87 6.85 -26.34
CA LYS A 38 -15.40 7.73 -27.38
C LYS A 38 -16.29 8.84 -26.77
N ILE A 39 -16.20 10.04 -27.33
CA ILE A 39 -17.04 11.19 -26.95
C ILE A 39 -18.45 11.01 -27.53
N LYS A 40 -19.47 11.21 -26.69
CA LYS A 40 -20.89 11.17 -27.07
C LYS A 40 -21.42 12.50 -27.60
N ASN A 41 -20.89 13.63 -27.11
CA ASN A 41 -21.38 14.98 -27.38
C ASN A 41 -20.23 16.01 -27.54
N PRO A 42 -19.58 16.07 -28.71
CA PRO A 42 -18.39 16.91 -28.91
C PRO A 42 -18.66 18.42 -28.86
N ASP A 43 -19.89 18.86 -29.15
CA ASP A 43 -20.25 20.28 -29.28
C ASP A 43 -20.78 20.94 -27.98
N ASP A 44 -20.93 20.16 -26.92
CA ASP A 44 -21.50 20.64 -25.65
C ASP A 44 -20.44 21.26 -24.72
N GLN A 45 -20.91 22.04 -23.75
CA GLN A 45 -20.04 22.64 -22.73
C GLN A 45 -19.39 21.60 -21.80
N PHE A 46 -20.06 20.46 -21.59
CA PHE A 46 -19.58 19.33 -20.78
C PHE A 46 -19.44 18.08 -21.67
N ILE A 47 -18.27 17.44 -21.61
CA ILE A 47 -17.96 16.25 -22.41
C ILE A 47 -18.47 15.01 -21.68
N TYR A 48 -19.29 14.20 -22.36
CA TYR A 48 -19.66 12.84 -21.95
C TYR A 48 -18.88 11.82 -22.76
N PHE A 49 -18.37 10.82 -22.07
CA PHE A 49 -17.85 9.60 -22.66
C PHE A 49 -18.97 8.56 -22.82
N GLU A 50 -18.86 7.65 -23.79
CA GLU A 50 -19.79 6.51 -23.94
C GLU A 50 -19.98 5.73 -22.63
N GLU A 51 -18.91 5.53 -21.85
CA GLU A 51 -18.95 4.84 -20.55
C GLU A 51 -19.69 5.60 -19.43
N ASP A 52 -19.93 6.90 -19.60
CA ASP A 52 -20.74 7.68 -18.67
C ASP A 52 -22.24 7.36 -18.79
N GLY A 53 -22.65 6.81 -19.94
CA GLY A 53 -24.04 6.44 -20.20
C GLY A 53 -24.99 7.65 -20.11
N ASN A 54 -25.91 7.62 -19.15
CA ASN A 54 -26.88 8.70 -18.86
C ASN A 54 -26.70 9.28 -17.44
N LYS A 55 -25.52 9.13 -16.84
CA LYS A 55 -25.24 9.62 -15.49
C LYS A 55 -25.31 11.15 -15.45
N PRO A 56 -25.93 11.77 -14.43
CA PRO A 56 -25.92 13.23 -14.30
C PRO A 56 -24.50 13.81 -14.14
N ILE A 57 -24.24 15.01 -14.66
CA ILE A 57 -22.95 15.73 -14.52
C ILE A 57 -22.45 15.72 -13.08
N LYS A 58 -23.34 16.03 -12.12
CA LYS A 58 -23.03 16.04 -10.69
C LYS A 58 -22.47 14.70 -10.19
N TYR A 59 -22.96 13.58 -10.73
CA TYR A 59 -22.50 12.25 -10.34
C TYR A 59 -21.13 11.94 -10.94
N ILE A 60 -20.89 12.32 -12.20
CA ILE A 60 -19.60 12.18 -12.87
C ILE A 60 -18.54 12.99 -12.12
N GLU A 61 -18.83 14.26 -11.84
CA GLU A 61 -17.95 15.17 -11.10
C GLU A 61 -17.67 14.66 -9.68
N LYS A 62 -18.72 14.23 -8.94
CA LYS A 62 -18.54 13.66 -7.61
C LYS A 62 -17.64 12.43 -7.64
N ASN A 63 -17.79 11.55 -8.63
CA ASN A 63 -16.93 10.37 -8.76
C ASN A 63 -15.49 10.77 -9.09
N HIS A 64 -15.29 11.78 -9.93
CA HIS A 64 -13.96 12.31 -10.22
C HIS A 64 -13.27 12.81 -8.94
N LEU A 65 -13.95 13.63 -8.12
CA LEU A 65 -13.43 14.07 -6.82
C LEU A 65 -13.17 12.89 -5.85
N LEU A 66 -14.02 11.85 -5.85
CA LEU A 66 -13.76 10.65 -5.06
C LEU A 66 -12.53 9.88 -5.54
N ASN A 67 -12.28 9.82 -6.86
CA ASN A 67 -11.08 9.22 -7.42
C ASN A 67 -9.82 10.03 -7.07
N ILE A 68 -9.91 11.37 -7.10
CA ILE A 68 -8.83 12.24 -6.59
C ILE A 68 -8.51 11.85 -5.14
N ALA A 69 -9.52 11.76 -4.27
CA ALA A 69 -9.31 11.40 -2.85
C ALA A 69 -8.65 10.03 -2.62
N GLN A 70 -8.75 9.11 -3.59
CA GLN A 70 -8.15 7.78 -3.56
C GLN A 70 -6.79 7.71 -4.29
N SER A 71 -6.37 8.80 -4.91
CA SER A 71 -5.13 8.88 -5.67
C SER A 71 -3.94 9.21 -4.76
N ASP A 72 -2.77 8.71 -5.14
CA ASP A 72 -1.50 9.05 -4.50
C ASP A 72 -1.02 10.45 -4.84
N PHE A 73 -1.44 10.92 -6.00
CA PHE A 73 -1.23 12.27 -6.49
C PHE A 73 -2.31 12.61 -7.51
N LEU A 74 -2.53 13.91 -7.71
CA LEU A 74 -3.28 14.45 -8.83
C LEU A 74 -2.29 14.90 -9.90
N PHE A 75 -2.54 14.55 -11.16
CA PHE A 75 -1.77 15.06 -12.29
C PHE A 75 -2.63 15.99 -13.15
N VAL A 76 -2.17 17.21 -13.39
CA VAL A 76 -2.91 18.23 -14.13
C VAL A 76 -2.29 18.42 -15.51
N VAL A 77 -3.06 18.13 -16.56
CA VAL A 77 -2.67 18.37 -17.95
C VAL A 77 -3.09 19.78 -18.34
N ASN A 78 -2.11 20.66 -18.50
CA ASN A 78 -2.30 22.10 -18.69
C ASN A 78 -1.41 22.71 -19.79
N PRO A 79 -1.53 22.29 -21.06
CA PRO A 79 -0.80 22.92 -22.17
C PRO A 79 -0.91 24.45 -22.17
N ASN A 80 0.21 25.12 -22.42
CA ASN A 80 0.40 26.57 -22.32
C ASN A 80 0.12 27.14 -20.91
N GLY A 81 0.19 26.31 -19.87
CA GLY A 81 -0.10 26.68 -18.47
C GLY A 81 -1.58 26.95 -18.16
N TYR A 82 -2.52 26.59 -19.05
CA TYR A 82 -3.95 26.89 -18.86
C TYR A 82 -4.62 25.99 -17.80
N ILE A 83 -5.33 26.60 -16.86
CA ILE A 83 -6.16 25.90 -15.86
C ILE A 83 -7.61 26.40 -15.96
N GLY A 84 -8.56 25.47 -16.15
CA GLY A 84 -9.99 25.79 -16.20
C GLY A 84 -10.64 25.78 -14.81
N ASN A 85 -11.86 26.32 -14.69
CA ASN A 85 -12.57 26.42 -13.40
C ASN A 85 -12.84 25.06 -12.74
N SER A 86 -13.20 24.02 -13.52
CA SER A 86 -13.37 22.66 -12.99
C SER A 86 -12.05 22.12 -12.44
N THR A 87 -11.00 22.20 -13.25
CA THR A 87 -9.64 21.80 -12.85
C THR A 87 -9.15 22.55 -11.60
N LEU A 88 -9.48 23.84 -11.46
CA LEU A 88 -9.15 24.62 -10.26
C LEU A 88 -9.88 24.09 -9.02
N LEU A 89 -11.15 23.71 -9.13
CA LEU A 89 -11.91 23.06 -8.05
C LEU A 89 -11.26 21.73 -7.64
N GLU A 90 -10.89 20.92 -8.63
CA GLU A 90 -10.24 19.62 -8.45
C GLU A 90 -8.88 19.76 -7.74
N ILE A 91 -8.06 20.74 -8.15
CA ILE A 91 -6.79 21.10 -7.50
C ILE A 91 -7.04 21.50 -6.05
N GLY A 92 -7.98 22.42 -5.80
CA GLY A 92 -8.30 22.88 -4.46
C GLY A 92 -8.75 21.72 -3.55
N TYR A 93 -9.55 20.80 -4.09
CA TYR A 93 -9.97 19.60 -3.37
C TYR A 93 -8.80 18.66 -3.05
N ALA A 94 -7.89 18.41 -3.99
CA ALA A 94 -6.70 17.59 -3.78
C ALA A 94 -5.81 18.16 -2.67
N LEU A 95 -5.53 19.48 -2.73
CA LEU A 95 -4.72 20.17 -1.73
C LEU A 95 -5.35 20.08 -0.33
N ALA A 96 -6.66 20.28 -0.20
CA ALA A 96 -7.38 20.15 1.06
C ALA A 96 -7.33 18.72 1.65
N LYS A 97 -7.08 17.71 0.82
CA LYS A 97 -6.89 16.30 1.22
C LYS A 97 -5.42 15.92 1.43
N ASN A 98 -4.49 16.88 1.37
CA ASN A 98 -3.05 16.64 1.42
C ASN A 98 -2.53 15.71 0.31
N ILE A 99 -3.18 15.73 -0.85
CA ILE A 99 -2.73 15.01 -2.04
C ILE A 99 -1.77 15.92 -2.81
N LYS A 100 -0.58 15.41 -3.14
CA LYS A 100 0.38 16.15 -3.97
C LYS A 100 -0.20 16.38 -5.36
N VAL A 101 -0.04 17.59 -5.88
CA VAL A 101 -0.53 17.97 -7.21
C VAL A 101 0.66 18.29 -8.11
N PHE A 102 0.73 17.59 -9.24
CA PHE A 102 1.72 17.82 -10.29
C PHE A 102 1.04 18.38 -11.54
N SER A 103 1.79 19.08 -12.39
CA SER A 103 1.27 19.56 -13.68
C SER A 103 2.24 19.36 -14.84
N SER A 104 1.69 19.17 -16.04
CA SER A 104 2.48 18.96 -17.27
C SER A 104 3.33 20.17 -17.64
N GLU A 105 2.80 21.38 -17.40
CA GLU A 105 3.51 22.64 -17.59
C GLU A 105 3.33 23.56 -16.37
N VAL A 106 4.14 24.61 -16.30
CA VAL A 106 4.01 25.64 -15.25
C VAL A 106 2.69 26.39 -15.41
N PRO A 107 1.81 26.44 -14.40
CA PRO A 107 0.56 27.20 -14.48
C PRO A 107 0.79 28.68 -14.77
N GLN A 108 -0.09 29.30 -15.55
CA GLN A 108 -0.04 30.75 -15.80
C GLN A 108 -0.23 31.56 -14.51
N ASP A 109 -1.12 31.09 -13.64
CA ASP A 109 -1.44 31.73 -12.37
C ASP A 109 -0.31 31.58 -11.33
N ILE A 110 0.06 32.71 -10.69
CA ILE A 110 1.20 32.79 -9.76
C ILE A 110 0.95 31.99 -8.47
N LEU A 111 -0.28 31.95 -7.97
CA LEU A 111 -0.59 31.18 -6.76
C LEU A 111 -0.39 29.69 -7.03
N LEU A 112 -0.91 29.20 -8.16
CA LEU A 112 -0.78 27.80 -8.54
C LEU A 112 0.68 27.37 -8.76
N ARG A 113 1.56 28.26 -9.25
CA ARG A 113 3.01 27.97 -9.36
C ARG A 113 3.68 27.63 -8.03
N ASN A 114 3.15 28.14 -6.92
CA ASN A 114 3.68 27.87 -5.58
C ASN A 114 3.02 26.66 -4.90
N LEU A 115 1.88 26.21 -5.42
CA LEU A 115 1.10 25.11 -4.85
C LEU A 115 1.30 23.79 -5.61
N LEU A 116 1.65 23.86 -6.89
CA LEU A 116 1.83 22.70 -7.77
C LEU A 116 3.31 22.49 -8.10
N THR A 117 3.69 21.24 -8.30
CA THR A 117 5.03 20.90 -8.81
C THR A 117 4.94 20.63 -10.32
N SER A 118 5.69 21.37 -11.11
CA SER A 118 5.69 21.25 -12.59
C SER A 118 7.07 20.85 -13.12
N ASN A 119 7.18 20.62 -14.44
CA ASN A 119 8.43 20.32 -15.15
C ASN A 119 9.14 19.06 -14.66
N MET A 120 8.37 18.04 -14.26
CA MET A 120 8.90 16.74 -13.89
C MET A 120 8.45 15.71 -14.93
N THR A 121 9.35 14.81 -15.30
CA THR A 121 9.01 13.58 -16.01
C THR A 121 8.19 12.64 -15.11
N ILE A 122 7.45 11.70 -15.70
CA ILE A 122 6.70 10.70 -14.91
C ILE A 122 7.65 9.94 -13.96
N SER A 123 8.83 9.54 -14.42
CA SER A 123 9.86 8.88 -13.60
C SER A 123 10.30 9.70 -12.38
N GLU A 124 10.48 11.02 -12.54
CA GLU A 124 10.82 11.92 -11.43
C GLU A 124 9.65 12.08 -10.47
N ILE A 125 8.42 12.19 -10.99
CA ILE A 125 7.20 12.25 -10.16
C ILE A 125 7.14 11.01 -9.28
N LEU A 126 7.27 9.81 -9.87
CA LEU A 126 7.22 8.55 -9.14
C LEU A 126 8.35 8.41 -8.10
N SER A 127 9.53 8.94 -8.41
CA SER A 127 10.66 8.96 -7.47
C SER A 127 10.44 9.92 -6.29
N SER A 128 9.63 10.97 -6.47
CA SER A 128 9.30 11.95 -5.42
C SER A 128 8.15 11.53 -4.50
N LEU A 129 7.40 10.50 -4.90
CA LEU A 129 6.29 9.95 -4.13
C LEU A 129 6.78 9.03 -3.02
N PRO A 130 6.07 8.98 -1.88
CA PRO A 130 6.40 8.06 -0.82
C PRO A 130 6.28 6.64 -1.34
N ASP A 131 7.37 5.89 -1.22
CA ASP A 131 7.43 4.52 -1.69
C ASP A 131 6.38 3.64 -1.00
N LYS A 132 5.54 3.03 -1.84
CA LYS A 132 4.49 2.10 -1.42
C LYS A 132 4.96 0.64 -1.35
N SER A 133 6.22 0.36 -1.62
CA SER A 133 6.77 -0.97 -1.40
C SER A 133 6.63 -1.35 0.08
N ASN A 134 6.30 -2.63 0.33
CA ASN A 134 6.35 -3.18 1.68
C ASN A 134 7.72 -2.93 2.32
N GLN A 135 8.78 -2.89 1.51
CA GLN A 135 10.14 -2.62 1.93
C GLN A 135 10.29 -1.28 2.64
N LYS A 136 9.87 -0.14 2.07
CA LYS A 136 9.98 1.16 2.76
C LYS A 136 9.01 1.33 3.92
N ILE A 137 7.88 0.62 3.92
CA ILE A 137 6.98 0.56 5.08
C ILE A 137 7.67 -0.17 6.23
N LEU A 138 8.25 -1.34 5.95
CA LEU A 138 9.00 -2.15 6.90
C LEU A 138 10.24 -1.41 7.43
N GLU A 139 10.95 -0.64 6.59
CA GLU A 139 12.09 0.19 7.01
C GLU A 139 11.72 1.27 8.05
N LYS A 140 10.45 1.71 8.09
CA LYS A 140 9.96 2.72 9.03
C LYS A 140 9.38 2.12 10.30
N ILE A 141 8.96 0.86 10.27
CA ILE A 141 8.39 0.19 11.43
C ILE A 141 9.51 -0.08 12.43
N GLN A 142 9.39 0.50 13.61
CA GLN A 142 10.39 0.38 14.67
C GLN A 142 9.81 -0.29 15.92
N LYS A 143 8.47 -0.35 16.04
CA LYS A 143 7.78 -0.79 17.25
C LYS A 143 6.86 -1.98 16.99
N LEU A 144 6.73 -2.86 17.98
CA LEU A 144 5.86 -4.03 17.89
C LEU A 144 4.38 -3.70 17.60
N PRO A 145 3.77 -2.66 18.19
CA PRO A 145 2.40 -2.28 17.82
C PRO A 145 2.24 -1.87 16.35
N GLU A 146 3.27 -1.25 15.76
CA GLU A 146 3.28 -0.90 14.33
C GLU A 146 3.38 -2.15 13.45
N LEU A 147 4.16 -3.16 13.86
CA LEU A 147 4.20 -4.48 13.22
C LEU A 147 2.84 -5.19 13.30
N GLN A 148 2.18 -5.16 14.46
CA GLN A 148 0.84 -5.73 14.62
C GLN A 148 -0.18 -5.06 13.67
N GLU A 149 -0.18 -3.73 13.57
CA GLU A 149 -1.07 -3.02 12.64
C GLU A 149 -0.73 -3.28 11.18
N TYR A 150 0.56 -3.37 10.83
CA TYR A 150 1.00 -3.77 9.50
C TYR A 150 0.47 -5.16 9.14
N MET A 151 0.60 -6.13 10.04
CA MET A 151 0.10 -7.49 9.82
C MET A 151 -1.42 -7.53 9.68
N ARG A 152 -2.15 -6.74 10.47
CA ARG A 152 -3.62 -6.61 10.35
C ARG A 152 -4.02 -6.19 8.93
N LYS A 153 -3.33 -5.20 8.35
CA LYS A 153 -3.55 -4.76 6.97
C LYS A 153 -3.16 -5.85 5.96
N LYS A 154 -2.02 -6.51 6.18
CA LYS A 154 -1.51 -7.55 5.26
C LYS A 154 -2.41 -8.78 5.18
N VAL A 155 -3.01 -9.20 6.29
CA VAL A 155 -3.97 -10.31 6.31
C VAL A 155 -5.17 -9.99 5.40
N VAL A 156 -5.72 -8.78 5.50
CA VAL A 156 -6.83 -8.32 4.64
C VAL A 156 -6.40 -8.21 3.17
N GLU A 157 -5.25 -7.60 2.90
CA GLU A 157 -4.73 -7.46 1.53
C GLU A 157 -4.49 -8.81 0.84
N ARG A 158 -4.09 -9.83 1.60
CA ARG A 158 -3.87 -11.20 1.09
C ARG A 158 -5.15 -12.04 1.05
N GLY A 159 -6.27 -11.53 1.58
CA GLY A 159 -7.56 -12.23 1.61
C GLY A 159 -7.67 -13.33 2.69
N PHE A 160 -6.84 -13.28 3.73
CA PHE A 160 -6.84 -14.22 4.85
C PHE A 160 -7.67 -13.73 6.05
N ASP A 161 -8.46 -12.67 5.89
CA ASP A 161 -9.27 -12.08 6.98
C ASP A 161 -10.42 -12.98 7.46
N LYS A 162 -10.75 -14.01 6.68
CA LYS A 162 -11.81 -14.98 6.97
C LYS A 162 -11.35 -16.22 7.72
N GLU A 163 -10.03 -16.44 7.82
CA GLU A 163 -9.47 -17.59 8.54
C GLU A 163 -9.89 -17.57 10.01
N SER A 164 -10.34 -18.71 10.52
CA SER A 164 -10.71 -18.92 11.92
C SER A 164 -9.47 -18.98 12.83
N GLU A 165 -9.71 -18.87 14.14
CA GLU A 165 -8.67 -18.99 15.16
C GLU A 165 -7.99 -20.37 15.10
N ILE A 166 -8.76 -21.41 14.76
CA ILE A 166 -8.27 -22.79 14.62
C ILE A 166 -7.37 -22.90 13.38
N GLU A 167 -7.78 -22.34 12.23
CA GLU A 167 -6.98 -22.35 11.01
C GLU A 167 -5.64 -21.61 11.21
N ILE A 168 -5.67 -20.43 11.84
CA ILE A 168 -4.45 -19.67 12.16
C ILE A 168 -3.54 -20.46 13.13
N MET A 169 -4.11 -21.15 14.12
CA MET A 169 -3.34 -22.00 15.04
C MET A 169 -2.69 -23.19 14.32
N LEU A 170 -3.39 -23.81 13.36
CA LEU A 170 -2.84 -24.91 12.56
C LEU A 170 -1.64 -24.44 11.72
N LEU A 171 -1.75 -23.26 11.08
CA LEU A 171 -0.64 -22.67 10.34
C LEU A 171 0.55 -22.35 11.24
N LEU A 172 0.31 -21.78 12.43
CA LEU A 172 1.37 -21.55 13.42
C LEU A 172 2.07 -22.87 13.84
N MET A 173 1.31 -23.95 14.01
CA MET A 173 1.86 -25.27 14.34
C MET A 173 2.69 -25.86 13.19
N GLU A 174 2.31 -25.59 11.94
CA GLU A 174 3.07 -25.99 10.75
C GLU A 174 4.45 -25.33 10.74
N GLU A 175 4.52 -24.02 10.94
CA GLU A 175 5.79 -23.28 11.00
C GLU A 175 6.67 -23.73 12.19
N LEU A 176 6.07 -24.05 13.35
CA LEU A 176 6.82 -24.64 14.46
C LEU A 176 7.42 -26.01 14.12
N GLY A 177 6.72 -26.79 13.28
CA GLY A 177 7.23 -28.06 12.75
C GLY A 177 8.40 -27.86 11.79
N GLU A 178 8.33 -26.83 10.95
CA GLU A 178 9.41 -26.41 10.06
C GLU A 178 10.65 -25.98 10.84
N ILE A 179 10.51 -25.13 11.87
CA ILE A 179 11.61 -24.77 12.81
C ILE A 179 12.21 -26.04 13.41
N SER A 180 11.37 -26.94 13.92
CA SER A 180 11.82 -28.18 14.56
C SER A 180 12.65 -29.04 13.60
N ARG A 181 12.24 -29.12 12.34
CA ARG A 181 12.98 -29.80 11.27
C ARG A 181 14.32 -29.11 11.02
N ALA A 182 14.36 -27.78 10.94
CA ALA A 182 15.58 -27.01 10.72
C ALA A 182 16.60 -27.19 11.87
N ILE A 183 16.16 -27.09 13.12
CA ILE A 183 16.99 -27.32 14.32
C ILE A 183 17.53 -28.75 14.36
N ARG A 184 16.70 -29.73 13.99
CA ARG A 184 17.10 -31.14 13.94
C ARG A 184 18.23 -31.37 12.93
N LEU A 185 18.16 -30.71 11.77
CA LEU A 185 19.22 -30.75 10.75
C LEU A 185 20.49 -30.05 11.22
N PHE A 186 20.35 -28.90 11.89
CA PHE A 186 21.48 -28.15 12.45
C PHE A 186 22.22 -28.92 13.56
N SER A 187 21.47 -29.59 14.45
CA SER A 187 22.02 -30.31 15.61
C SER A 187 22.68 -31.67 15.26
N GLY A 188 22.70 -32.06 13.98
CA GLY A 188 23.34 -33.30 13.53
C GLY A 188 22.57 -34.59 13.88
N LEU A 189 21.29 -34.49 14.23
CA LEU A 189 20.44 -35.65 14.46
C LEU A 189 20.22 -36.42 13.14
N LYS A 190 20.28 -37.76 13.18
CA LYS A 190 20.18 -38.60 11.99
C LYS A 190 18.89 -38.32 11.21
N VAL A 191 19.01 -37.82 9.99
CA VAL A 191 17.94 -37.66 8.99
C VAL A 191 18.15 -38.62 7.83
N LYS A 192 17.07 -38.93 7.09
CA LYS A 192 17.17 -39.68 5.82
C LYS A 192 18.16 -38.94 4.90
N LYS A 193 19.00 -39.67 4.16
CA LYS A 193 19.89 -39.10 3.14
C LYS A 193 19.04 -38.34 2.11
N GLN A 194 18.93 -37.03 2.25
CA GLN A 194 18.57 -36.12 1.18
C GLN A 194 19.74 -35.16 0.97
N GLY A 195 20.04 -34.93 -0.30
CA GLY A 195 21.29 -34.35 -0.78
C GLY A 195 21.51 -32.89 -0.41
N LYS A 196 22.79 -32.51 -0.55
CA LYS A 196 23.42 -31.20 -0.33
C LYS A 196 23.24 -30.61 1.08
N LYS A 197 24.37 -30.35 1.74
CA LYS A 197 24.46 -29.43 2.89
C LYS A 197 24.05 -28.04 2.40
N THR A 198 22.77 -27.72 2.51
CA THR A 198 22.26 -26.35 2.45
C THR A 198 22.63 -25.62 3.73
N ASP A 199 22.74 -24.28 3.69
CA ASP A 199 23.00 -23.46 4.88
C ASP A 199 21.85 -23.59 5.88
N ASN A 200 21.96 -24.54 6.80
CA ASN A 200 20.92 -24.87 7.79
C ASN A 200 20.56 -23.69 8.71
N TRP A 201 21.44 -22.70 8.85
CA TRP A 201 21.23 -21.50 9.67
C TRP A 201 20.21 -20.55 9.04
N ASN A 202 20.34 -20.26 7.75
CA ASN A 202 19.39 -19.39 7.03
C ASN A 202 17.97 -19.98 7.10
N LYS A 203 17.85 -21.32 7.07
CA LYS A 203 16.56 -21.97 7.22
C LYS A 203 15.96 -21.75 8.62
N ILE A 204 16.76 -21.82 9.69
CA ILE A 204 16.26 -21.51 11.05
C ILE A 204 15.79 -20.06 11.14
N GLU A 205 16.51 -19.11 10.55
CA GLU A 205 16.13 -17.69 10.54
C GLU A 205 14.80 -17.45 9.83
N GLU A 206 14.61 -18.04 8.64
CA GLU A 206 13.35 -18.00 7.89
C GLU A 206 12.18 -18.54 8.73
N GLU A 207 12.31 -19.76 9.25
CA GLU A 207 11.22 -20.39 9.99
C GLU A 207 10.88 -19.67 11.31
N LEU A 208 11.89 -19.09 11.98
CA LEU A 208 11.66 -18.23 13.16
C LEU A 208 10.84 -16.98 12.80
N ALA A 209 11.11 -16.39 11.63
CA ALA A 209 10.34 -15.25 11.14
C ALA A 209 8.89 -15.66 10.83
N ASP A 210 8.67 -16.82 10.22
CA ASP A 210 7.33 -17.32 9.90
C ASP A 210 6.51 -17.62 11.16
N VAL A 211 7.09 -18.26 12.18
CA VAL A 211 6.45 -18.42 13.50
C VAL A 211 6.10 -17.07 14.12
N PHE A 212 7.01 -16.09 14.06
CA PHE A 212 6.74 -14.76 14.58
C PHE A 212 5.58 -14.07 13.84
N ILE A 213 5.53 -14.19 12.51
CA ILE A 213 4.45 -13.63 11.68
C ILE A 213 3.10 -14.22 12.09
N TYR A 214 2.98 -15.54 12.21
CA TYR A 214 1.71 -16.15 12.61
C TYR A 214 1.34 -15.86 14.05
N LEU A 215 2.32 -15.69 14.95
CA LEU A 215 2.04 -15.23 16.31
C LEU A 215 1.42 -13.82 16.33
N LEU A 216 1.94 -12.90 15.51
CA LEU A 216 1.35 -11.56 15.34
C LEU A 216 -0.08 -11.64 14.81
N ILE A 217 -0.32 -12.50 13.81
CA ILE A 217 -1.65 -12.71 13.21
C ILE A 217 -2.62 -13.26 14.25
N LEU A 218 -2.21 -14.27 15.03
CA LEU A 218 -3.03 -14.89 16.06
C LEU A 218 -3.36 -13.89 17.19
N ALA A 219 -2.37 -13.12 17.66
CA ALA A 219 -2.61 -12.10 18.67
C ALA A 219 -3.60 -11.03 18.18
N ASN A 220 -3.45 -10.58 16.94
CA ASN A 220 -4.39 -9.65 16.31
C ASN A 220 -5.80 -10.24 16.21
N LYS A 221 -5.95 -11.54 15.90
CA LYS A 221 -7.23 -12.23 15.83
C LYS A 221 -7.97 -12.19 17.18
N PHE A 222 -7.25 -12.33 18.29
CA PHE A 222 -7.80 -12.22 19.65
C PHE A 222 -7.86 -10.78 20.20
N GLY A 223 -7.39 -9.77 19.44
CA GLY A 223 -7.35 -8.38 19.90
C GLY A 223 -6.33 -8.11 21.01
N ILE A 224 -5.26 -8.90 21.07
CA ILE A 224 -4.22 -8.81 22.11
C ILE A 224 -3.12 -7.84 21.67
N ASP A 225 -2.80 -6.84 22.51
CA ASP A 225 -1.57 -6.05 22.40
C ASP A 225 -0.41 -6.88 22.96
N LEU A 226 0.45 -7.41 22.09
CA LEU A 226 1.54 -8.28 22.49
C LEU A 226 2.61 -7.53 23.28
N TYR A 227 2.83 -6.24 23.01
CA TYR A 227 3.88 -5.48 23.68
C TYR A 227 3.52 -5.22 25.14
N GLU A 228 2.29 -4.79 25.40
CA GLU A 228 1.80 -4.58 26.77
C GLU A 228 1.62 -5.90 27.53
N THR A 229 1.19 -6.97 26.84
CA THR A 229 1.10 -8.32 27.43
C THR A 229 2.47 -8.85 27.82
N PHE A 230 3.48 -8.69 26.95
CA PHE A 230 4.86 -9.07 27.22
C PHE A 230 5.42 -8.33 28.44
N LYS A 231 5.31 -6.99 28.49
CA LYS A 231 5.77 -6.20 29.64
C LYS A 231 5.15 -6.67 30.95
N SER A 232 3.84 -6.86 30.96
CA SER A 232 3.11 -7.28 32.15
C SER A 232 3.59 -8.65 32.63
N LYS A 233 3.85 -9.57 31.68
CA LYS A 233 4.35 -10.91 31.99
C LYS A 233 5.77 -10.92 32.52
N GLU A 234 6.67 -10.11 31.96
CA GLU A 234 8.05 -10.03 32.44
C GLU A 234 8.13 -9.45 33.86
N LEU A 235 7.33 -8.43 34.18
CA LEU A 235 7.23 -7.90 35.55
C LEU A 235 6.73 -8.95 36.57
N GLU A 236 5.94 -9.93 36.14
CA GLU A 236 5.59 -11.07 36.98
C GLU A 236 6.72 -12.09 37.09
N ASN A 237 7.47 -12.31 36.01
CA ASN A 237 8.58 -13.27 35.97
C ASN A 237 9.75 -12.79 36.84
N ASP A 238 10.02 -11.49 36.91
CA ASP A 238 11.03 -10.89 37.79
C ASP A 238 10.77 -11.13 39.28
N LYS A 239 9.52 -11.42 39.65
CA LYS A 239 9.12 -11.75 41.02
C LYS A 239 9.30 -13.23 41.34
N ARG A 240 9.69 -14.07 40.38
CA ARG A 240 9.83 -15.52 40.54
C ARG A 240 11.27 -15.88 40.86
N GLU A 241 11.44 -16.76 41.84
CA GLU A 241 12.71 -17.44 42.06
C GLU A 241 12.77 -18.70 41.20
N TRP A 242 13.82 -18.82 40.40
CA TRP A 242 14.05 -19.96 39.52
C TRP A 242 14.99 -20.95 40.21
N VAL A 243 14.45 -22.08 40.64
CA VAL A 243 15.25 -23.21 41.13
C VAL A 243 15.34 -24.28 40.04
N ALA A 244 16.54 -24.81 39.80
CA ALA A 244 16.72 -25.95 38.92
C ALA A 244 15.96 -27.15 39.50
N PHE A 245 15.31 -27.92 38.63
CA PHE A 245 14.60 -29.13 39.03
C PHE A 245 15.62 -30.11 39.66
N GLN A 246 15.58 -30.26 40.99
CA GLN A 246 16.42 -31.23 41.68
C GLN A 246 15.83 -32.62 41.46
N THR A 247 16.49 -33.43 40.63
CA THR A 247 16.27 -34.87 40.67
C THR A 247 16.88 -35.38 41.98
N ASN A 248 16.06 -35.69 42.97
CA ASN A 248 16.55 -36.47 44.12
C ASN A 248 17.12 -37.81 43.59
N PRO A 249 18.30 -38.22 44.06
CA PRO A 249 18.94 -39.47 43.63
C PRO A 249 18.14 -40.71 44.01
#